data_AF-A0A8B6DR18-F1
#
_entry.id   AF-A0A8B6DR18-F1
#
_cell.length_a   1.000
_cell.length_b   1.000
_cell.length_c   1.000
_cell.angle_alpha   90.00
_cell.angle_beta   90.00
_cell.angle_gamma   90.00
#
_symmetry.space_group_name_H-M   'P 1'
#
loop_
_entity.id
_entity.type
_entity.pdbx_description
1 polymer ?
#
loop_
_entity_poly.entity_id
_entity_poly.type
_entity_poly.pdbx_seq_one_letter_code
_entity_poly.pdbx_strand_id
1 'polypeptide(L)'
;MLILPEGPHCRPSMITGKSTHNQRIERLWRDVYDGVLSFFYNIFYHMEDQGILDPLNQIHLATLHYIFISEINKKLEFWRDAWAGHRLRTARSSPLNLWTSGQLQNPVRLDGAANLQNYGVE
;
A
#
# COMPACT_ATOMS: atom_id res chain seq x y z
N MET A 1 30.82 -24.66 -46.03
CA MET A 1 31.22 -25.58 -44.93
C MET A 1 32.37 -24.93 -44.19
N LEU A 2 32.16 -24.53 -42.92
CA LEU A 2 33.15 -24.46 -41.82
C LEU A 2 32.46 -23.94 -40.54
N ILE A 3 33.11 -24.13 -39.39
CA ILE A 3 32.55 -24.24 -38.02
C ILE A 3 33.63 -23.74 -37.04
N LEU A 4 33.38 -23.01 -35.93
CA LEU A 4 32.14 -22.46 -35.33
C LEU A 4 32.43 -20.97 -34.91
N PRO A 5 32.22 -20.38 -33.69
CA PRO A 5 31.59 -20.81 -32.44
C PRO A 5 30.50 -19.88 -31.84
N GLU A 6 29.82 -20.44 -30.84
CA GLU A 6 29.00 -19.87 -29.76
C GLU A 6 29.11 -18.38 -29.41
N GLY A 7 27.95 -17.76 -29.29
CA GLY A 7 27.74 -16.50 -28.57
C GLY A 7 26.33 -16.45 -27.98
N PRO A 8 26.12 -16.82 -26.70
CA PRO A 8 24.81 -16.68 -26.06
C PRO A 8 24.54 -15.20 -25.82
N HIS A 9 23.93 -14.55 -26.81
CA HIS A 9 23.43 -13.18 -26.67
C HIS A 9 22.29 -13.16 -25.65
N CYS A 10 22.67 -12.96 -24.38
CA CYS A 10 21.79 -12.65 -23.28
C CYS A 10 21.00 -11.37 -23.60
N ARG A 11 19.88 -11.53 -24.30
CA ARG A 11 18.85 -10.50 -24.39
C ARG A 11 18.44 -10.20 -22.94
N PRO A 12 18.59 -8.96 -22.43
CA PRO A 12 17.96 -8.61 -21.17
C PRO A 12 16.47 -8.88 -21.35
N SER A 13 15.92 -9.81 -20.57
CA SER A 13 14.55 -10.29 -20.66
C SER A 13 13.61 -9.20 -20.13
N MET A 14 13.42 -8.15 -20.93
CA MET A 14 12.57 -7.02 -20.58
C MET A 14 11.12 -7.50 -20.45
N ILE A 15 10.69 -7.73 -19.21
CA ILE A 15 9.34 -8.18 -18.87
C ILE A 15 8.37 -7.00 -19.02
N THR A 16 8.14 -6.57 -20.27
CA THR A 16 7.08 -5.63 -20.64
C THR A 16 5.74 -6.36 -20.63
N GLY A 17 5.30 -6.72 -19.43
CA GLY A 17 3.91 -7.05 -19.12
C GLY A 17 3.23 -5.86 -18.45
N LYS A 18 1.93 -5.67 -18.68
CA LYS A 18 1.13 -4.76 -17.84
C LYS A 18 1.16 -5.31 -16.40
N SER A 19 1.36 -4.46 -15.39
CA SER A 19 1.39 -4.90 -13.99
C SER A 19 -0.02 -5.24 -13.46
N THR A 20 -0.58 -6.34 -13.94
CA THR A 20 -1.88 -6.88 -13.52
C THR A 20 -1.80 -7.51 -12.13
N HIS A 21 -0.60 -7.86 -11.66
CA HIS A 21 -0.37 -8.42 -10.33
C HIS A 21 -0.63 -7.40 -9.21
N ASN A 22 -0.24 -6.15 -9.42
CA ASN A 22 -0.35 -5.06 -8.42
C ASN A 22 -1.79 -4.51 -8.26
N GLN A 23 -2.75 -4.94 -9.09
CA GLN A 23 -4.10 -4.38 -9.17
C GLN A 23 -4.91 -4.44 -7.87
N ARG A 24 -4.59 -5.36 -6.96
CA ARG A 24 -5.22 -5.43 -5.63
C ARG A 24 -4.70 -4.34 -4.70
N ILE A 25 -3.39 -4.07 -4.75
CA ILE A 25 -2.71 -3.02 -3.98
C ILE A 25 -3.12 -1.64 -4.52
N GLU A 26 -3.15 -1.45 -5.85
CA GLU A 26 -3.62 -0.20 -6.48
C GLU A 26 -5.09 0.11 -6.19
N ARG A 27 -5.96 -0.92 -6.05
CA ARG A 27 -7.34 -0.71 -5.59
C ARG A 27 -7.34 -0.29 -4.12
N LEU A 28 -6.64 -1.02 -3.25
CA LEU A 28 -6.53 -0.68 -1.84
C LEU A 28 -6.02 0.76 -1.61
N TRP A 29 -5.01 1.21 -2.36
CA TRP A 29 -4.51 2.60 -2.28
C TRP A 29 -5.56 3.64 -2.69
N ARG A 30 -6.40 3.36 -3.70
CA ARG A 30 -7.53 4.24 -4.03
C ARG A 30 -8.59 4.23 -2.93
N ASP A 31 -8.88 3.07 -2.35
CA ASP A 31 -9.86 2.94 -1.27
C ASP A 31 -9.40 3.66 0.03
N VAL A 32 -8.09 3.61 0.34
CA VAL A 32 -7.44 4.39 1.41
C VAL A 32 -7.45 5.89 1.10
N TYR A 33 -7.15 6.27 -0.15
CA TYR A 33 -7.15 7.67 -0.54
C TYR A 33 -8.54 8.29 -0.42
N ASP A 34 -9.55 7.64 -1.00
CA ASP A 34 -10.94 8.09 -0.97
C ASP A 34 -11.49 8.17 0.47
N GLY A 35 -11.25 7.14 1.29
CA GLY A 35 -11.77 7.05 2.65
C GLY A 35 -11.01 7.82 3.74
N VAL A 36 -9.75 8.24 3.51
CA VAL A 36 -8.92 8.91 4.53
C VAL A 36 -8.17 10.12 4.00
N LEU A 37 -7.35 9.95 2.95
CA LEU A 37 -6.38 10.98 2.55
C LEU A 37 -7.04 12.15 1.81
N SER A 38 -8.16 11.92 1.11
CA SER A 38 -9.02 12.90 0.46
C SER A 38 -9.39 14.07 1.39
N PHE A 39 -9.72 13.76 2.64
CA PHE A 39 -10.07 14.73 3.68
C PHE A 39 -8.88 15.65 4.04
N PHE A 40 -7.71 15.06 4.29
CA PHE A 40 -6.49 15.82 4.61
C PHE A 40 -6.00 16.63 3.41
N TYR A 41 -6.07 16.07 2.20
CA TYR A 41 -5.76 16.74 0.95
C TYR A 41 -6.57 18.04 0.79
N ASN A 42 -7.90 17.96 0.93
CA ASN A 42 -8.76 19.17 0.85
C ASN A 42 -8.45 20.19 1.96
N ILE A 43 -8.12 19.75 3.18
CA ILE A 43 -7.71 20.65 4.26
C ILE A 43 -6.40 21.38 3.93
N PHE A 44 -5.38 20.67 3.44
CA PHE A 44 -4.09 21.29 3.13
C PHE A 44 -4.19 22.29 1.98
N TYR A 45 -4.94 21.96 0.92
CA TYR A 45 -5.23 22.92 -0.16
C TYR A 45 -6.04 24.13 0.31
N HIS A 46 -6.97 23.96 1.25
CA HIS A 46 -7.67 25.11 1.84
C HIS A 46 -6.75 25.95 2.73
N MET A 47 -5.83 25.34 3.49
CA MET A 47 -4.83 26.08 4.28
C MET A 47 -3.82 26.83 3.40
N GLU A 48 -3.50 26.31 2.21
CA GLU A 48 -2.67 26.97 1.19
C GLU A 48 -3.41 28.18 0.57
N ASP A 49 -4.64 27.98 0.09
CA ASP A 49 -5.52 29.02 -0.46
C ASP A 49 -5.77 30.19 0.52
N GLN A 50 -5.91 29.89 1.81
CA GLN A 50 -6.08 30.89 2.87
C GLN A 50 -4.74 31.48 3.39
N GLY A 51 -3.60 31.12 2.81
CA GLY A 51 -2.28 31.65 3.18
C GLY A 51 -1.75 31.24 4.56
N ILE A 52 -2.33 30.19 5.16
CA ILE A 52 -1.94 29.64 6.47
C ILE A 52 -0.75 28.66 6.29
N LEU A 53 -0.77 27.90 5.20
CA LEU A 53 0.27 26.96 4.82
C LEU A 53 1.04 27.51 3.61
N ASP A 54 2.34 27.77 3.78
CA ASP A 54 3.26 28.08 2.68
C ASP A 54 4.06 26.81 2.34
N PRO A 55 3.88 26.20 1.14
CA PRO A 55 4.62 25.00 0.74
C PRO A 55 6.09 25.25 0.43
N LEU A 56 6.52 26.51 0.27
CA LEU A 56 7.93 26.89 0.12
C LEU A 56 8.63 27.06 1.47
N ASN A 57 7.87 27.24 2.56
CA ASN A 57 8.39 27.43 3.90
C ASN A 57 8.57 26.10 4.63
N GLN A 58 9.83 25.66 4.76
CA GLN A 58 10.22 24.42 5.45
C GLN A 58 9.71 24.33 6.90
N ILE A 59 9.53 25.46 7.60
CA ILE A 59 9.00 25.49 8.97
C ILE A 59 7.50 25.16 8.99
N HIS A 60 6.74 25.68 8.02
CA HIS A 60 5.30 25.40 7.89
C HIS A 60 5.10 23.92 7.52
N LEU A 61 5.90 23.39 6.59
CA LEU A 61 5.91 21.95 6.27
C LEU A 61 6.27 21.09 7.48
N ALA A 62 7.34 21.41 8.22
CA ALA A 62 7.76 20.64 9.40
C ALA A 62 6.68 20.63 10.50
N THR A 63 6.04 21.78 10.75
CA THR A 63 4.93 21.91 11.70
C THR A 63 3.70 21.12 11.23
N LEU A 64 3.36 21.19 9.94
CA LEU A 64 2.26 20.42 9.34
C LEU A 64 2.49 18.92 9.52
N HIS A 65 3.68 18.42 9.18
CA HIS A 65 4.05 17.03 9.38
C HIS A 65 3.97 16.62 10.86
N TYR A 66 4.55 17.40 11.77
CA TYR A 66 4.56 17.09 13.21
C TYR A 66 3.13 16.91 13.78
N ILE A 67 2.21 17.81 13.43
CA ILE A 67 0.82 17.75 13.89
C ILE A 67 0.08 16.61 13.17
N PHE A 68 0.01 16.68 11.84
CA PHE A 68 -0.93 15.86 11.06
C PHE A 68 -0.50 14.41 10.85
N ILE A 69 0.79 14.04 10.94
CA ILE A 69 1.18 12.62 10.87
C ILE A 69 0.50 11.82 11.99
N SER A 70 0.39 12.39 13.19
CA SER A 70 -0.27 11.71 14.31
C SER A 70 -1.77 11.48 14.08
N GLU A 71 -2.47 12.45 13.48
CA GLU A 71 -3.91 12.36 13.17
C GLU A 71 -4.20 11.50 11.93
N ILE A 72 -3.32 11.55 10.91
CA ILE A 72 -3.38 10.67 9.74
C ILE A 72 -3.26 9.21 10.19
N ASN A 73 -2.29 8.89 11.04
CA ASN A 73 -2.10 7.53 11.56
C ASN A 73 -3.34 7.03 12.33
N LYS A 74 -3.89 7.81 13.26
CA LYS A 74 -5.13 7.46 13.99
C LYS A 74 -6.31 7.19 13.05
N LYS A 75 -6.51 8.04 12.03
CA LYS A 75 -7.56 7.85 11.01
C LYS A 75 -7.30 6.63 10.12
N LEU A 76 -6.05 6.31 9.80
CA LEU A 76 -5.68 5.10 9.07
C LEU A 76 -5.92 3.83 9.89
N GLU A 77 -5.68 3.84 11.20
CA GLU A 77 -6.00 2.71 12.09
C GLU A 77 -7.52 2.49 12.20
N PHE A 78 -8.29 3.56 12.44
CA PHE A 78 -9.75 3.48 12.45
C PHE A 78 -10.32 2.99 11.11
N TRP A 79 -9.78 3.49 9.99
CA TRP A 79 -10.17 3.04 8.65
C TRP A 79 -9.77 1.58 8.42
N ARG A 80 -8.58 1.14 8.84
CA ARG A 80 -8.12 -0.26 8.76
C ARG A 80 -9.12 -1.20 9.43
N ASP A 81 -9.59 -0.84 10.62
CA ASP A 81 -10.48 -1.70 11.41
C ASP A 81 -11.89 -1.74 10.82
N ALA A 82 -12.41 -0.61 10.32
CA ALA A 82 -13.64 -0.58 9.52
C ALA A 82 -13.50 -1.37 8.20
N TRP A 83 -12.33 -1.30 7.55
CA TRP A 83 -12.03 -1.96 6.27
C TRP A 83 -11.85 -3.48 6.43
N ALA A 84 -11.32 -3.94 7.56
CA ALA A 84 -11.23 -5.37 7.89
C ALA A 84 -12.62 -6.04 8.04
N GLY A 85 -13.63 -5.26 8.46
CA GLY A 85 -15.01 -5.70 8.67
C GLY A 85 -15.94 -5.60 7.47
N HIS A 86 -15.62 -4.83 6.42
CA HIS A 86 -16.52 -4.69 5.26
C HIS A 86 -16.67 -5.99 4.46
N ARG A 87 -17.58 -6.01 3.49
CA ARG A 87 -17.84 -7.19 2.65
C ARG A 87 -17.25 -7.03 1.24
N LEU A 88 -16.18 -7.78 0.93
CA LEU A 88 -15.59 -7.79 -0.41
C LEU A 88 -16.59 -8.34 -1.44
N ARG A 89 -17.05 -7.50 -2.37
CA ARG A 89 -18.05 -7.84 -3.41
C ARG A 89 -17.70 -9.11 -4.19
N THR A 90 -16.42 -9.31 -4.52
CA THR A 90 -15.92 -10.47 -5.27
C THR A 90 -15.93 -11.77 -4.47
N ALA A 91 -15.67 -11.70 -3.16
CA ALA A 91 -15.50 -12.88 -2.29
C ALA A 91 -16.74 -13.16 -1.42
N ARG A 92 -17.72 -12.25 -1.39
CA ARG A 92 -18.97 -12.29 -0.60
C ARG A 92 -18.79 -12.41 0.92
N SER A 93 -17.56 -12.27 1.42
CA SER A 93 -17.14 -12.31 2.83
C SER A 93 -16.22 -11.13 3.16
N SER A 94 -15.94 -10.88 4.43
CA SER A 94 -15.01 -9.82 4.84
C SER A 94 -13.54 -10.22 4.71
N PRO A 95 -12.61 -9.24 4.58
CA PRO A 95 -11.16 -9.51 4.63
C PRO A 95 -10.76 -10.34 5.86
N LEU A 96 -11.30 -9.99 7.04
CA LEU A 96 -11.05 -10.73 8.28
C LEU A 96 -11.58 -12.18 8.20
N ASN A 97 -12.81 -12.41 7.73
CA ASN A 97 -13.38 -13.75 7.64
C ASN A 97 -12.63 -14.63 6.62
N LEU A 98 -12.11 -14.04 5.54
CA LEU A 98 -11.27 -14.75 4.57
C LEU A 98 -9.91 -15.12 5.16
N TRP A 99 -9.28 -14.23 5.93
CA TRP A 99 -8.04 -14.53 6.62
C TRP A 99 -8.23 -15.65 7.65
N THR A 100 -9.25 -15.54 8.52
CA THR A 100 -9.58 -16.56 9.53
C THR A 100 -9.93 -17.90 8.88
N SER A 101 -10.70 -17.91 7.80
CA SER A 101 -10.98 -19.14 7.03
C SER A 101 -9.72 -19.73 6.39
N GLY A 102 -8.77 -18.91 5.97
CA GLY A 102 -7.48 -19.36 5.46
C GLY A 102 -6.62 -20.02 6.54
N GLN A 103 -6.53 -19.41 7.73
CA GLN A 103 -5.84 -19.99 8.88
C GLN A 103 -6.49 -21.30 9.36
N LEU A 104 -7.81 -21.44 9.25
CA LEU A 104 -8.52 -22.69 9.59
C LEU A 104 -8.33 -23.79 8.54
N GLN A 105 -8.16 -23.46 7.27
CA GLN A 105 -7.96 -24.43 6.18
C GLN A 105 -6.50 -24.87 6.02
N ASN A 106 -5.56 -23.97 6.29
CA ASN A 106 -4.13 -24.26 6.32
C ASN A 106 -3.51 -23.49 7.50
N PRO A 107 -3.43 -24.11 8.69
CA PRO A 107 -2.89 -23.44 9.88
C PRO A 107 -1.42 -23.11 9.66
N VAL A 108 -1.13 -21.82 9.48
CA VAL A 108 0.24 -21.30 9.46
C VAL A 108 0.76 -21.37 10.89
N ARG A 109 1.32 -22.53 11.22
CA ARG A 109 1.90 -22.83 12.53
C ARG A 109 2.93 -21.76 12.86
N LEU A 110 2.79 -21.13 14.03
CA LEU A 110 3.59 -19.96 14.46
C LEU A 110 5.04 -20.33 14.89
N ASP A 111 5.62 -21.36 14.28
CA ASP A 111 7.03 -21.76 14.38
C ASP A 111 7.91 -20.78 13.56
N GLY A 112 7.75 -19.47 13.78
CA GLY A 112 8.09 -18.47 12.75
C GLY A 112 8.24 -17.02 13.17
N ALA A 113 8.54 -16.71 14.44
CA ALA A 113 8.81 -15.33 14.88
C ALA A 113 9.94 -14.64 14.05
N ALA A 114 10.87 -15.43 13.51
CA ALA A 114 11.95 -14.96 12.63
C ALA A 114 11.50 -14.52 11.23
N ASN A 115 10.32 -14.96 10.74
CA ASN A 115 9.94 -14.75 9.34
C ASN A 115 9.22 -13.41 9.09
N LEU A 116 8.73 -12.75 10.15
CA LEU A 116 8.09 -11.44 10.03
C LEU A 116 9.08 -10.31 9.71
N GLN A 117 10.38 -10.52 9.99
CA GLN A 117 11.45 -9.55 9.73
C GLN A 117 11.96 -9.59 8.28
N ASN A 118 11.67 -10.65 7.53
CA ASN A 118 12.05 -10.79 6.12
C ASN A 118 10.90 -10.45 5.14
N TYR A 119 9.69 -10.14 5.64
CA TYR A 119 8.51 -9.92 4.82
C TYR A 119 8.50 -8.52 4.16
N GLY A 120 9.39 -8.34 3.18
CA GLY A 120 9.62 -7.08 2.48
C GLY A 120 11.05 -6.85 1.99
N VAL A 121 11.94 -7.85 2.10
CA VAL A 121 13.35 -7.76 1.66
C VAL A 121 13.69 -8.94 0.73
N GLU A 122 13.13 -8.90 -0.48
CA GLU A 122 13.72 -9.25 -1.79
C GLU A 122 12.70 -9.03 -2.93
#